data_AF-A0A936D4Y7-F1
#
_entry.id   AF-A0A936D4Y7-F1
#
_cell.length_a   1.000
_cell.length_b   1.000
_cell.length_c   1.000
_cell.angle_alpha   90.00
_cell.angle_beta   90.00
_cell.angle_gamma   90.00
#
_symmetry.space_group_name_H-M   'P 1'
#
loop_
_entity.id
_entity.type
_entity.pdbx_description
1 polymer ?
#
loop_
_entity_poly.entity_id
_entity_poly.type
_entity_poly.pdbx_seq_one_letter_code
_entity_poly.pdbx_strand_id
1 'polypeptide(L)' 'MTLTELGTMAYVACVDVELALGRALGLSYRDINAGLFFVLFPLATLALAATVVGQGARLRGLRRAEKVKQ' A
#
# COMPACT_ATOMS: atom_id res chain seq x y z
N MET A 1 8.05 -21.98 10.66
CA MET A 1 7.68 -20.57 10.55
C MET A 1 6.44 -20.47 9.69
N THR A 2 5.31 -20.05 10.27
CA THR A 2 4.02 -19.92 9.60
C THR A 2 3.92 -18.59 8.85
N LEU A 3 2.97 -18.46 7.93
CA LEU A 3 2.69 -17.20 7.21
C LEU A 3 2.36 -16.06 8.19
N THR A 4 1.63 -16.38 9.26
CA THR A 4 1.28 -15.43 10.32
C THR A 4 2.51 -14.97 11.08
N GLU A 5 3.42 -15.88 11.46
CA GLU A 5 4.67 -15.51 12.13
C GLU A 5 5.54 -14.60 11.26
N LEU A 6 5.67 -14.92 9.95
CA LEU A 6 6.38 -14.08 9.00
C LEU A 6 5.75 -12.69 8.85
N GLY A 7 4.42 -12.64 8.75
CA GLY A 7 3.68 -11.38 8.68
C GLY A 7 3.89 -10.52 9.93
N THR A 8 3.81 -11.14 11.12
CA THR A 8 4.05 -10.44 12.39
C THR A 8 5.48 -9.93 12.50
N MET A 9 6.47 -10.74 12.13
CA MET A 9 7.88 -10.31 12.16
C MET A 9 8.15 -9.15 11.22
N ALA A 10 7.61 -9.19 10.00
CA ALA A 10 7.74 -8.09 9.04
C ALA A 10 7.06 -6.82 9.56
N TYR A 11 5.84 -6.95 10.12
CA TYR A 11 5.13 -5.83 10.73
C TYR A 11 5.94 -5.17 11.85
N VAL A 12 6.46 -5.96 12.79
CA VAL A 12 7.27 -5.45 13.91
C VAL A 12 8.53 -4.75 13.39
N ALA A 13 9.24 -5.34 12.44
CA ALA A 13 10.43 -4.74 11.85
C ALA A 13 10.13 -3.39 11.16
N CYS A 14 9.00 -3.29 10.45
CA CYS A 14 8.56 -2.03 9.85
C CYS A 14 8.28 -0.96 10.91
N VAL A 15 7.55 -1.31 11.98
CA VAL A 15 7.24 -0.38 13.07
C VAL A 15 8.51 0.08 13.79
N ASP A 16 9.46 -0.82 14.04
CA ASP A 16 10.73 -0.47 14.69
C ASP A 16 11.55 0.52 13.86
N VAL A 17 11.63 0.30 12.54
CA VAL A 17 12.31 1.22 11.61
C VAL A 17 11.61 2.58 11.61
N GLU A 18 10.29 2.61 11.59
CA GLU A 18 9.51 3.84 11.58
C GLU A 18 9.73 4.66 12.87
N LEU A 19 9.70 4.00 14.03
CA LEU A 19 9.96 4.64 15.32
C LEU A 19 11.41 5.11 15.42
N ALA A 20 12.38 4.33 14.93
CA ALA A 20 13.78 4.72 14.91
C ALA A 20 14.01 5.96 14.03
N LEU A 21 13.41 5.97 12.83
CA LEU A 21 13.47 7.11 11.91
C LEU A 21 12.78 8.34 12.49
N GLY A 22 11.60 8.17 13.07
CA GLY A 22 10.87 9.25 13.73
C GLY A 22 11.68 9.88 14.86
N ARG A 23 12.34 9.07 15.70
CA ARG A 23 13.27 9.57 16.72
C ARG A 23 14.46 10.31 16.11
N ALA A 24 15.06 9.78 15.04
CA ALA A 24 16.18 10.43 14.36
C ALA A 24 15.80 11.79 13.74
N LEU A 25 14.53 11.94 13.34
CA LEU A 25 13.97 13.18 12.80
C LEU A 25 13.38 14.10 13.89
N GLY A 26 13.45 13.72 15.16
CA GLY A 26 12.88 14.49 16.27
C GLY A 26 11.34 14.54 16.27
N LEU A 27 10.68 13.61 15.56
CA LEU A 27 9.23 13.54 15.46
C LEU A 27 8.63 12.86 16.70
N SER A 28 7.51 13.38 17.17
CA SER A 28 6.74 12.69 18.20
C SER A 28 5.98 11.50 17.61
N TYR A 29 5.57 10.55 18.46
CA TYR A 29 4.69 9.45 18.04
C TYR A 29 3.41 9.98 17.36
N ARG A 30 2.89 11.13 17.79
CA ARG A 30 1.72 11.77 17.17
C ARG A 30 2.00 12.20 15.74
N ASP A 31 3.17 12.77 15.48
CA ASP A 31 3.54 13.26 14.14
C ASP A 31 3.77 12.10 13.17
N ILE A 32 4.41 11.03 13.64
CA ILE A 32 4.60 9.78 12.89
C ILE A 32 3.23 9.20 12.49
N ASN A 33 2.30 9.05 13.44
CA ASN A 33 0.95 8.56 13.15
C ASN A 33 0.18 9.48 12.20
N ALA A 34 0.34 10.80 12.34
CA ALA A 34 -0.26 11.75 11.40
C ALA A 34 0.29 11.55 9.99
N GLY A 35 1.59 11.32 9.83
CA GLY A 35 2.21 10.96 8.56
C GLY A 35 1.62 9.67 7.96
N LEU A 36 1.49 8.61 8.76
CA LEU A 36 0.85 7.36 8.33
C LEU A 36 -0.59 7.58 7.84
N PHE A 37 -1.41 8.25 8.64
CA PHE A 37 -2.85 8.39 8.36
C PHE A 37 -3.15 9.40 7.25
N PHE A 38 -2.46 10.54 7.23
CA PHE A 38 -2.78 11.61 6.28
C PHE A 38 -1.97 11.54 5.00
N VAL A 39 -0.85 10.82 4.98
CA VAL A 39 0.02 10.74 3.81
C VAL A 39 0.11 9.30 3.30
N LEU A 40 0.63 8.38 4.10
CA LEU A 40 0.91 7.03 3.60
C LEU A 40 -0.36 6.26 3.20
N PHE A 41 -1.40 6.33 4.03
CA PHE A 41 -2.66 5.64 3.78
C PHE A 41 -3.41 6.16 2.53
N PRO A 42 -3.56 7.49 2.32
CA PRO A 42 -4.13 8.01 1.07
C PRO A 42 -3.30 7.65 -0.15
N LEU A 43 -1.96 7.71 -0.07
CA LEU A 43 -1.09 7.32 -1.18
C LEU A 43 -1.26 5.85 -1.56
N ALA A 44 -1.30 4.95 -0.57
CA ALA A 44 -1.55 3.54 -0.80
C ALA A 44 -2.94 3.31 -1.43
N THR A 45 -3.96 4.03 -0.96
CA THR A 45 -5.32 3.97 -1.50
C THR A 45 -5.37 4.43 -2.95
N LEU A 46 -4.70 5.54 -3.29
CA LEU A 46 -4.62 6.05 -4.66
C LEU A 46 -3.89 5.07 -5.58
N ALA A 47 -2.80 4.46 -5.12
CA ALA A 47 -2.06 3.45 -5.90
C ALA A 47 -2.92 2.21 -6.18
N LEU A 48 -3.68 1.73 -5.18
CA LEU A 48 -4.63 0.64 -5.35
C LEU A 48 -5.75 1.01 -6.30
N ALA A 49 -6.34 2.20 -6.15
CA ALA A 49 -7.38 2.70 -7.03
C ALA A 49 -6.90 2.79 -8.49
N ALA A 50 -5.70 3.33 -8.72
CA ALA A 50 -5.08 3.39 -10.04
C ALA A 50 -4.86 1.98 -10.62
N THR A 51 -4.41 1.04 -9.80
CA THR A 51 -4.23 -0.37 -10.21
C THR A 51 -5.56 -0.99 -10.64
N VAL A 52 -6.62 -0.82 -9.84
CA VAL A 52 -7.96 -1.35 -10.14
C VAL A 52 -8.53 -0.72 -11.41
N VAL A 53 -8.40 0.60 -11.58
CA VAL A 53 -8.84 1.30 -12.78
C VAL A 53 -8.08 0.80 -14.01
N GLY A 54 -6.75 0.65 -13.91
CA GLY A 54 -5.91 0.12 -14.98
C GLY A 54 -6.28 -1.31 -15.37
N GLN A 55 -6.47 -2.19 -14.38
CA GLN A 55 -6.94 -3.56 -14.60
C GLN A 55 -8.33 -3.57 -15.28
N GLY A 56 -9.25 -2.73 -14.82
CA GLY A 56 -10.59 -2.59 -15.39
C GLY A 56 -10.57 -2.10 -16.84
N ALA A 57 -9.70 -1.14 -17.18
CA ALA A 57 -9.54 -0.66 -18.55
C ALA A 57 -8.99 -1.76 -19.47
N ARG A 58 -7.96 -2.48 -19.00
CA ARG A 58 -7.35 -3.59 -19.75
C ARG A 58 -8.36 -4.70 -20.03
N LEU A 59 -9.16 -5.10 -19.02
CA LEU A 59 -10.21 -6.11 -19.18
C LEU A 59 -11.29 -5.69 -20.18
N ARG A 60 -11.70 -4.41 -20.16
CA ARG A 60 -12.65 -3.88 -21.15
C ARG A 60 -12.10 -3.93 -22.57
N GLY A 61 -10.81 -3.62 -22.75
CA GLY A 61 -10.12 -3.72 -24.04
C GLY A 61 -10.10 -5.15 -24.57
N LEU A 62 -9.72 -6.11 -23.73
CA LEU A 62 -9.69 -7.53 -24.09
C LEU A 62 -11.09 -8.06 -24.48
N ARG A 63 -12.12 -7.73 -23.69
CA ARG A 63 -13.52 -8.10 -24.00
C ARG A 63 -14.02 -7.53 -25.32
N ARG A 64 -13.57 -6.33 -25.72
CA ARG A 64 -13.94 -5.74 -27.01
C ARG A 64 -13.24 -6.45 -28.17
N ALA A 65 -11.95 -6.78 -28.02
CA ALA A 65 -11.21 -7.53 -29.03
C ALA A 65 -11.77 -8.94 -29.24
N GLU A 66 -12.24 -9.58 -28.17
CA GLU A 66 -12.89 -10.90 -28.24
C GLU A 66 -14.20 -10.86 -29.03
N LYS A 67 -15.06 -9.86 -28.79
CA LYS A 67 -16.32 -9.68 -29.53
C LYS A 67 -16.16 -9.37 -31.02
N VAL A 68 -15.04 -8.79 -31.43
CA VAL A 68 -14.76 -8.48 -32.85
C VAL A 68 -14.30 -9.73 -33.62
N LYS A 69 -13.85 -10.77 -32.90
CA LYS A 69 -13.30 -12.00 -33.48
C LYS A 69 -14.34 -13.13 -33.61
N GLN A 70 -15.51 -12.97 -32.99
CA GLN A 70 -16.71 -13.81 -33.19
C GLN A 70 -17.56 -13.25 -34.32
#